data_AF-A0A9E5T6P7-F1
#
_entry.id   AF-A0A9E5T6P7-F1
#
_cell.length_a   1.000
_cell.length_b   1.000
_cell.length_c   1.000
_cell.angle_alpha   90.00
_cell.angle_beta   90.00
_cell.angle_gamma   90.00
#
_symmetry.space_group_name_H-M   'P 1'
#
loop_
_entity.id
_entity.type
_entity.pdbx_description
1 polymer ?
#
loop_
_entity_poly.entity_id
_entity_poly.type
_entity_poly.pdbx_seq_one_letter_code
_entity_poly.pdbx_strand_id
1 'polypeptide(L)'
;RRVLFGDDVLAEINPSVEAVRHQCEQQARAKLRNLNEVALKTALKPRYLRQAMVTSVPSFLKIGRHLLGLLEQPERLRAKELIAELRRVTQLPLEGLEMAWDIKTGERIPARKEITP
;
A
#
# COMPACT_ATOMS: atom_id res chain seq x y z
N ARG A 1 -2.75 2.66 20.27
CA ARG A 1 -2.04 1.41 20.63
C ARG A 1 -2.82 0.75 21.75
N ARG A 2 -3.06 -0.57 21.72
CA ARG A 2 -3.80 -1.29 22.78
C ARG A 2 -2.96 -2.50 23.19
N VAL A 3 -2.52 -2.53 24.44
CA VAL A 3 -1.80 -3.68 25.01
C VAL A 3 -2.83 -4.75 25.34
N LEU A 4 -2.61 -5.96 24.85
CA LEU A 4 -3.54 -7.08 25.05
C LEU A 4 -3.21 -7.88 26.32
N PHE A 5 -1.92 -7.96 26.68
CA PHE A 5 -1.42 -8.65 27.86
C PHE A 5 0.03 -8.24 28.15
N GLY A 6 0.41 -8.16 29.43
CA GLY A 6 1.78 -7.83 29.86
C GLY A 6 2.20 -6.38 29.59
N ASP A 7 3.51 -6.15 29.58
CA ASP A 7 4.10 -4.85 29.29
C ASP A 7 4.31 -4.63 27.79
N ASP A 8 4.23 -3.38 27.38
CA ASP A 8 4.49 -3.01 26.01
C ASP A 8 5.99 -2.85 25.75
N VAL A 9 6.63 -3.93 25.31
CA VAL A 9 8.08 -3.99 25.05
C VAL A 9 8.58 -2.99 23.99
N LEU A 10 7.68 -2.32 23.26
CA LEU A 10 8.06 -1.25 22.32
C LEU A 10 7.50 0.12 22.73
N ALA A 11 7.11 0.32 23.99
CA ALA A 11 6.62 1.61 24.48
C ALA A 11 7.71 2.70 24.40
N GLU A 12 8.96 2.32 24.65
CA GLU A 12 10.10 3.24 24.67
C GLU A 12 10.75 3.43 23.29
N ILE A 13 10.31 2.68 22.28
CA ILE A 13 10.79 2.87 20.91
C ILE A 13 10.18 4.14 20.35
N ASN A 14 11.00 5.20 20.33
CA ASN A 14 10.68 6.48 19.71
C ASN A 14 11.59 6.69 18.48
N PRO A 15 11.22 6.15 17.30
CA PRO A 15 12.07 6.26 16.12
C PRO A 15 12.11 7.72 15.65
N SER A 16 13.28 8.19 15.25
CA SER A 16 13.40 9.52 14.66
C SER A 16 12.63 9.60 13.33
N VAL A 17 12.20 10.81 12.95
CA VAL A 17 11.48 11.05 11.68
C VAL A 17 12.31 10.58 10.49
N GLU A 18 13.63 10.77 10.53
CA GLU A 18 14.58 10.31 9.50
C GLU A 18 14.58 8.79 9.38
N ALA A 19 14.59 8.07 10.51
CA ALA A 19 14.52 6.61 10.51
C ALA A 19 13.20 6.11 9.91
N VAL A 20 12.08 6.76 10.25
CA VAL A 20 10.77 6.42 9.68
C VAL A 20 10.72 6.70 8.17
N ARG A 21 11.25 7.85 7.71
CA ARG A 21 11.38 8.19 6.28
C ARG A 21 12.19 7.14 5.53
N HIS A 22 13.39 6.84 6.03
CA HIS A 22 14.26 5.83 5.43
C HIS A 22 13.56 4.46 5.35
N GLN A 23 12.88 4.04 6.41
CA GLN A 23 12.15 2.78 6.41
C GLN A 23 10.99 2.77 5.40
N CYS A 24 10.25 3.87 5.27
CA CYS A 24 9.19 3.99 4.25
C CYS A 24 9.75 3.85 2.83
N GLU A 25 10.87 4.52 2.53
CA GLU A 25 11.53 4.42 1.23
C GLU A 25 11.99 2.99 0.92
N GLN A 26 12.63 2.32 1.90
CA GLN A 26 13.08 0.94 1.74
C GLN A 26 11.91 -0.01 1.46
N GLN A 27 10.81 0.13 2.20
CA GLN A 27 9.61 -0.68 1.99
C GLN A 27 8.97 -0.42 0.62
N ALA A 28 8.88 0.83 0.20
CA ALA A 28 8.34 1.20 -1.11
C ALA A 28 9.19 0.62 -2.25
N ARG A 29 10.51 0.81 -2.20
CA ARG A 29 11.45 0.27 -3.19
C ARG A 29 11.40 -1.25 -3.27
N ALA A 30 11.38 -1.92 -2.11
CA ALA A 30 11.27 -3.38 -2.06
C ALA A 30 9.96 -3.87 -2.67
N LYS A 31 8.83 -3.19 -2.41
CA LYS A 31 7.54 -3.58 -3.00
C LYS A 31 7.48 -3.38 -4.50
N LEU A 32 8.02 -2.28 -5.02
CA LEU A 32 8.12 -2.06 -6.46
C LEU A 32 9.02 -3.11 -7.12
N ARG A 33 10.16 -3.45 -6.51
CA ARG A 33 11.04 -4.52 -7.00
C ARG A 33 10.32 -5.86 -7.07
N ASN A 34 9.61 -6.24 -6.01
CA ASN A 34 8.86 -7.49 -5.97
C ASN A 34 7.75 -7.54 -7.04
N LEU A 35 7.04 -6.43 -7.27
CA LEU A 35 6.06 -6.34 -8.35
C LEU A 35 6.70 -6.54 -9.72
N ASN A 36 7.85 -5.90 -9.97
CA ASN A 36 8.59 -6.05 -11.22
C ASN A 36 9.09 -7.49 -11.42
N GLU A 37 9.62 -8.13 -10.37
CA GLU A 37 10.01 -9.54 -10.44
C GLU A 37 8.83 -10.44 -10.77
N VAL A 38 7.66 -10.22 -10.16
CA VAL A 38 6.45 -10.98 -10.47
C VAL A 38 6.01 -10.73 -11.92
N ALA A 39 6.10 -9.49 -12.39
CA ALA A 39 5.75 -9.15 -13.76
C ALA A 39 6.63 -9.89 -14.79
N LEU A 40 7.94 -9.95 -14.54
CA LEU A 40 8.89 -10.70 -15.37
C LEU A 40 8.66 -12.21 -15.29
N LYS A 41 8.54 -12.78 -14.08
CA LYS A 41 8.31 -14.21 -13.86
C LYS A 41 7.02 -14.72 -14.48
N THR A 42 6.02 -13.87 -14.62
CA THR A 42 4.70 -14.23 -15.16
C THR A 42 4.58 -13.97 -16.65
N ALA A 43 5.66 -13.54 -17.33
CA ALA A 43 5.67 -13.13 -18.72
C ALA A 43 4.52 -12.14 -19.04
N LEU A 44 4.26 -11.21 -18.11
CA LEU A 44 3.21 -10.20 -18.21
C LEU A 44 1.79 -10.74 -18.41
N LYS A 45 1.53 -12.01 -18.06
CA LYS A 45 0.20 -12.61 -18.16
C LYS A 45 -0.80 -11.83 -17.28
N PRO A 46 -1.88 -11.26 -17.84
CA PRO A 46 -2.76 -10.31 -17.13
C PRO A 46 -3.35 -10.84 -15.83
N ARG A 47 -3.74 -12.12 -15.79
CA ARG A 47 -4.27 -12.78 -14.58
C ARG A 47 -3.30 -12.70 -13.40
N TYR A 48 -2.02 -12.96 -13.63
CA TYR A 48 -1.02 -12.98 -12.55
C TYR A 48 -0.58 -11.59 -12.13
N LEU A 49 -0.47 -10.66 -13.09
CA LEU A 49 -0.24 -9.24 -12.79
C LEU A 49 -1.33 -8.67 -11.89
N ARG A 50 -2.60 -8.93 -12.23
CA ARG A 50 -3.74 -8.52 -11.43
C ARG A 50 -3.65 -9.06 -10.01
N GLN A 51 -3.39 -10.36 -9.87
CA GLN A 51 -3.24 -10.99 -8.55
C GLN A 51 -2.09 -10.33 -7.75
N ALA A 52 -0.97 -10.03 -8.40
CA ALA A 52 0.17 -9.36 -7.77
C ALA A 52 -0.19 -7.95 -7.29
N MET A 53 -0.93 -7.18 -8.10
CA MET A 53 -1.41 -5.85 -7.73
C MET A 53 -2.35 -5.92 -6.51
N VAL A 54 -3.39 -6.76 -6.56
CA VAL A 54 -4.40 -6.93 -5.50
C VAL A 54 -3.78 -7.39 -4.18
N THR A 55 -2.83 -8.32 -4.25
CA THR A 55 -2.13 -8.83 -3.05
C THR A 55 -1.18 -7.78 -2.46
N SER A 56 -0.67 -6.85 -3.26
CA SER A 56 0.24 -5.80 -2.81
C SER A 56 -0.46 -4.60 -2.18
N VAL A 57 -1.76 -4.38 -2.45
CA VAL A 57 -2.51 -3.21 -1.95
C VAL A 57 -2.35 -2.96 -0.45
N PRO A 58 -2.51 -3.95 0.46
CA PRO A 58 -2.36 -3.70 1.89
C PRO A 58 -0.98 -3.17 2.28
N SER A 59 0.07 -3.56 1.55
CA SER A 59 1.42 -3.05 1.80
C SER A 59 1.53 -1.58 1.41
N PHE A 60 1.00 -1.20 0.23
CA PHE A 60 0.97 0.19 -0.19
C PHE A 60 0.13 1.07 0.73
N LEU A 61 -1.00 0.58 1.24
CA LEU A 61 -1.81 1.32 2.22
C LEU A 61 -1.07 1.52 3.56
N LYS A 62 -0.23 0.56 3.98
CA LYS A 62 0.61 0.71 5.17
C LYS A 62 1.69 1.77 4.96
N ILE A 63 2.41 1.70 3.84
CA ILE A 63 3.42 2.70 3.47
C ILE A 63 2.78 4.09 3.38
N GLY A 64 1.63 4.18 2.70
CA GLY A 64 0.85 5.40 2.57
C GLY A 64 0.45 6.01 3.92
N ARG A 65 0.03 5.19 4.88
CA ARG A 65 -0.27 5.66 6.24
C ARG A 65 0.95 6.29 6.92
N HIS A 66 2.12 5.66 6.78
CA HIS A 66 3.35 6.21 7.34
C HIS A 66 3.76 7.51 6.64
N LEU A 67 3.58 7.60 5.32
CA LEU A 67 3.81 8.84 4.58
C LEU A 67 2.90 9.97 5.04
N LEU A 68 1.62 9.69 5.28
CA LEU A 68 0.69 10.67 5.84
C LEU A 68 1.09 11.10 7.26
N GLY A 69 1.50 10.17 8.12
CA GLY A 69 2.01 10.50 9.45
C GLY A 69 3.27 11.38 9.43
N LEU A 70 4.18 11.14 8.47
CA LEU A 70 5.36 11.98 8.23
C LEU A 70 5.03 13.40 7.74
N LEU A 71 3.81 13.60 7.23
CA LEU A 71 3.28 14.87 6.74
C LEU A 71 2.28 15.48 7.72
N GLU A 72 2.28 14.99 8.98
CA GLU A 72 1.43 15.44 10.08
C GLU A 72 -0.08 15.34 9.75
N GLN A 73 -0.45 14.40 8.88
CA GLN A 73 -1.83 14.11 8.51
C GLN A 73 -2.45 13.05 9.44
N PRO A 74 -3.80 12.94 9.47
CA PRO A 74 -4.48 11.98 10.34
C PRO A 74 -4.06 10.53 10.08
N GLU A 75 -3.58 9.83 11.11
CA GLU A 75 -3.14 8.43 10.98
C GLU A 75 -4.30 7.42 10.85
N ARG A 76 -5.50 7.80 11.28
CA ARG A 76 -6.68 6.91 11.37
C ARG A 76 -7.65 7.12 10.22
N LEU A 77 -7.19 6.82 9.02
CA LEU A 77 -8.03 6.81 7.82
C LEU A 77 -8.36 5.37 7.40
N ARG A 78 -9.62 5.15 6.97
CA ARG A 78 -10.01 3.92 6.26
C ARG A 78 -9.31 3.87 4.91
N ALA A 79 -9.29 2.73 4.24
CA ALA A 79 -8.50 2.54 3.02
C ALA A 79 -8.82 3.57 1.91
N LYS A 80 -10.11 3.79 1.59
CA LYS A 80 -10.50 4.78 0.57
C LYS A 80 -10.15 6.21 0.97
N GLU A 81 -10.38 6.56 2.23
CA GLU A 81 -10.04 7.88 2.78
C GLU A 81 -8.52 8.10 2.73
N LEU A 82 -7.74 7.07 3.04
CA LEU A 82 -6.28 7.09 2.97
C LEU A 82 -5.79 7.29 1.54
N ILE A 83 -6.38 6.60 0.56
CA ILE A 83 -6.04 6.78 -0.87
C ILE A 83 -6.38 8.20 -1.33
N ALA A 84 -7.57 8.70 -0.99
CA ALA A 84 -8.00 10.06 -1.33
C ALA A 84 -7.07 11.11 -0.72
N GLU A 85 -6.71 10.94 0.54
CA GLU A 85 -5.82 11.86 1.26
C GLU A 85 -4.39 11.82 0.71
N LEU A 86 -3.87 10.63 0.41
CA LEU A 86 -2.59 10.51 -0.28
C LEU A 86 -2.60 11.21 -1.62
N ARG A 87 -3.65 11.03 -2.44
CA ARG A 87 -3.78 11.73 -3.73
C ARG A 87 -3.77 13.24 -3.51
N ARG A 88 -4.52 13.75 -2.53
CA ARG A 88 -4.59 15.18 -2.19
C ARG A 88 -3.22 15.75 -1.81
N VAL A 89 -2.47 15.04 -0.96
CA VAL A 89 -1.21 15.57 -0.40
C VAL A 89 -0.03 15.37 -1.35
N THR A 90 0.01 14.24 -2.06
CA THR A 90 1.16 13.90 -2.93
C THR A 90 0.95 14.31 -4.38
N GLN A 91 -0.29 14.60 -4.80
CA GLN A 91 -0.67 14.86 -6.19
C GLN A 91 -0.29 13.70 -7.14
N LEU A 92 -0.07 12.50 -6.60
CA LEU A 92 0.28 11.32 -7.40
C LEU A 92 -0.96 10.69 -8.03
N PRO A 93 -0.83 10.11 -9.24
CA PRO A 93 -1.89 9.33 -9.87
C PRO A 93 -2.04 7.99 -9.13
N LEU A 94 -3.04 7.89 -8.26
CA LEU A 94 -3.31 6.71 -7.42
C LEU A 94 -4.46 5.84 -7.96
N GLU A 95 -4.88 6.05 -9.21
CA GLU A 95 -6.01 5.34 -9.83
C GLU A 95 -5.76 3.84 -9.89
N GLY A 96 -4.52 3.43 -10.12
CA GLY A 96 -4.13 2.02 -10.11
C GLY A 96 -4.27 1.37 -8.72
N LEU A 97 -3.94 2.12 -7.66
CA LEU A 97 -4.08 1.65 -6.28
C LEU A 97 -5.56 1.58 -5.86
N GLU A 98 -6.34 2.59 -6.23
CA GLU A 98 -7.79 2.65 -6.03
C GLU A 98 -8.49 1.49 -6.73
N MET A 99 -8.20 1.26 -8.00
CA MET A 99 -8.76 0.14 -8.76
C MET A 99 -8.37 -1.21 -8.17
N ALA A 100 -7.10 -1.38 -7.76
CA ALA A 100 -6.66 -2.61 -7.13
C ALA A 100 -7.35 -2.85 -5.77
N TRP A 101 -7.67 -1.78 -5.04
CA TRP A 101 -8.47 -1.85 -3.81
C TRP A 101 -9.91 -2.26 -4.10
N ASP A 102 -10.58 -1.63 -5.06
CA ASP A 102 -11.97 -1.97 -5.41
C ASP A 102 -12.11 -3.42 -5.90
N ILE A 103 -11.12 -3.92 -6.65
CA ILE A 103 -11.06 -5.34 -7.04
C ILE A 103 -10.89 -6.23 -5.80
N LYS A 104 -10.03 -5.83 -4.85
CA LYS A 104 -9.79 -6.59 -3.62
C LYS A 104 -11.04 -6.69 -2.75
N THR A 105 -11.82 -5.63 -2.64
CA THR A 105 -13.04 -5.58 -1.81
C THR A 105 -14.27 -6.13 -2.52
N GLY A 106 -14.16 -6.45 -3.81
CA GLY A 106 -15.28 -6.93 -4.63
C GLY A 106 -16.22 -5.82 -5.11
N GLU A 107 -15.89 -4.55 -4.84
CA GLU A 107 -16.63 -3.38 -5.33
C GLU A 107 -16.49 -3.21 -6.84
N ARG A 108 -15.44 -3.79 -7.44
CA ARG A 108 -15.25 -3.88 -8.89
C ARG A 108 -14.97 -5.31 -9.31
N ILE A 109 -15.77 -5.80 -10.27
CA ILE A 109 -15.51 -7.06 -10.97
C ILE A 109 -14.87 -6.73 -12.32
N PRO A 110 -13.64 -7.16 -12.60
CA PRO A 110 -12.99 -6.89 -13.88
C PRO A 110 -13.71 -7.57 -15.06
N ALA A 111 -13.81 -6.87 -16.19
CA ALA A 111 -14.37 -7.47 -17.40
C ALA A 111 -13.46 -8.58 -17.96
N ARG A 112 -14.05 -9.58 -18.63
CA ARG A 112 -13.31 -10.75 -19.19
C ARG A 112 -12.18 -10.34 -20.16
N LYS A 113 -12.40 -9.25 -20.91
CA LYS A 113 -11.43 -8.60 -21.80
C LYS A 113 -10.22 -7.96 -21.09
N GLU A 114 -10.34 -7.68 -19.80
CA GLU A 114 -9.23 -7.17 -18.98
C GLU A 114 -8.42 -8.33 -18.37
N ILE A 115 -8.93 -9.57 -18.43
CA ILE A 115 -8.33 -10.76 -17.80
C ILE A 115 -7.54 -11.60 -18.83
N THR A 116 -7.88 -11.46 -20.11
CA THR A 116 -7.36 -12.28 -21.20
C THR A 116 -6.63 -11.35 -22.17
N PRO A 117 -5.38 -11.63 -22.58
CA PRO A 117 -4.67 -10.86 -23.59
C PRO A 117 -5.37 -10.95 -24.96
#